data_AF-A0A350SVY5-F1
#
_entry.id   AF-A0A350SVY5-F1
#
_cell.length_a   1.000
_cell.length_b   1.000
_cell.length_c   1.000
_cell.angle_alpha   90.00
_cell.angle_beta   90.00
_cell.angle_gamma   90.00
#
_symmetry.space_group_name_H-M   'P 1'
#
loop_
_entity.id
_entity.type
_entity.pdbx_description
1 polymer ?
#
loop_
_entity_poly.entity_id
_entity_poly.type
_entity_poly.pdbx_seq_one_letter_code
_entity_poly.pdbx_strand_id
1 'polypeptide(L)'
;MYLGLFHGRDEPKQKMDDWGFKGPMIGPLRWVHTTYTQTIKIAFESVSDAARFFSAHHAEHFMELDGDLLVFAGKYYGDWTVFVVDPEDCERPPDSFRRNQRCNRYWAHSACHDSGDDVVSRSENRKADTP
;
A
#
# COMPACT_ATOMS: atom_id res chain seq x y z
N MET A 1 7.23 -3.66 7.27
CA MET A 1 7.14 -5.08 6.84
C MET A 1 5.99 -5.23 5.85
N TYR A 2 6.03 -6.21 4.94
CA TYR A 2 5.01 -6.43 3.92
C TYR A 2 4.72 -7.93 3.76
N LEU A 3 3.50 -8.24 3.34
CA LEU A 3 3.04 -9.57 2.97
C LEU A 3 2.84 -9.61 1.45
N GLY A 4 3.72 -10.32 0.73
CA GLY A 4 3.57 -10.56 -0.71
C GLY A 4 2.77 -11.83 -0.98
N LEU A 5 1.80 -11.76 -1.88
CA LEU A 5 0.98 -12.91 -2.30
C LEU A 5 1.40 -13.40 -3.69
N PHE A 6 1.54 -14.72 -3.84
CA PHE A 6 2.06 -15.35 -5.06
C PHE A 6 1.23 -16.56 -5.47
N HIS A 7 1.47 -17.04 -6.69
CA HIS A 7 0.79 -18.19 -7.28
C HIS A 7 -0.74 -18.03 -7.31
N GLY A 8 -1.17 -16.86 -7.81
CA GLY A 8 -2.55 -16.41 -7.87
C GLY A 8 -3.37 -17.14 -8.92
N ARG A 9 -4.61 -17.46 -8.55
CA ARG A 9 -5.61 -18.12 -9.42
C ARG A 9 -7.03 -17.59 -9.14
N ASP A 10 -7.89 -17.72 -10.14
CA ASP A 10 -9.29 -17.27 -10.09
C ASP A 10 -10.18 -18.27 -9.35
N GLU A 11 -9.87 -19.57 -9.47
CA GLU A 11 -10.61 -20.66 -8.83
C GLU A 11 -9.66 -21.58 -8.04
N PRO A 12 -10.05 -22.13 -6.88
CA PRO A 12 -9.13 -22.91 -6.03
C PRO A 12 -8.49 -24.10 -6.76
N LYS A 13 -9.30 -24.79 -7.58
CA LYS A 13 -8.92 -26.00 -8.34
C LYS A 13 -8.49 -25.69 -9.76
N GLN A 14 -8.26 -24.43 -10.10
CA GLN A 14 -7.80 -24.04 -11.42
C GLN A 14 -6.46 -24.73 -11.73
N LYS A 15 -6.40 -25.42 -12.87
CA LYS A 15 -5.13 -25.88 -13.40
C LYS A 15 -4.40 -24.65 -13.94
N MET A 16 -3.30 -24.28 -13.28
CA MET A 16 -2.53 -23.11 -13.68
C MET A 16 -1.66 -23.43 -14.89
N ASP A 17 -1.46 -22.42 -15.74
CA ASP A 17 -0.38 -22.39 -16.70
C ASP A 17 0.85 -21.83 -15.99
N ASP A 18 1.95 -22.58 -15.98
CA ASP A 18 3.16 -22.31 -15.18
C ASP A 18 2.85 -22.13 -13.67
N TRP A 19 2.98 -20.92 -13.11
CA TRP A 19 2.79 -20.64 -11.68
C TRP A 19 1.60 -19.73 -11.35
N GLY A 20 0.78 -19.34 -12.32
CA GLY A 20 -0.33 -18.39 -12.10
C GLY A 20 0.09 -16.92 -12.04
N PHE A 21 -0.81 -16.03 -11.61
CA PHE A 21 -0.55 -14.57 -11.62
C PHE A 21 0.10 -14.07 -10.33
N LYS A 22 0.78 -12.92 -10.42
CA LYS A 22 1.39 -12.24 -9.26
C LYS A 22 0.31 -11.51 -8.45
N GLY A 23 0.27 -11.76 -7.15
CA GLY A 23 -0.65 -11.09 -6.23
C GLY A 23 -0.14 -9.73 -5.75
N PRO A 24 -0.95 -9.06 -4.91
CA PRO A 24 -0.58 -7.78 -4.33
C PRO A 24 0.51 -7.91 -3.26
N MET A 25 1.20 -6.81 -3.00
CA MET A 25 1.98 -6.62 -1.79
C MET A 25 1.13 -5.86 -0.78
N ILE A 26 0.84 -6.47 0.37
CA ILE A 26 -0.01 -5.92 1.41
C ILE A 26 0.86 -5.33 2.52
N GLY A 27 0.67 -4.06 2.81
CA GLY A 27 1.39 -3.35 3.87
C GLY A 27 1.33 -1.82 3.71
N PRO A 28 2.08 -1.09 4.54
CA PRO A 28 3.04 -1.57 5.54
C PRO A 28 2.36 -2.19 6.77
N LEU A 29 2.93 -3.30 7.25
CA LEU A 29 2.46 -4.08 8.39
C LEU A 29 3.37 -3.89 9.59
N ARG A 30 2.75 -3.77 10.77
CA ARG A 30 3.39 -3.80 12.09
C ARG A 30 3.73 -5.23 12.52
N TRP A 31 2.81 -6.16 12.28
CA TRP A 31 3.01 -7.57 12.57
C TRP A 31 2.21 -8.47 11.62
N VAL A 32 2.67 -9.71 11.46
CA VAL A 32 1.98 -10.80 10.76
C VAL A 32 2.11 -12.04 11.63
N HIS A 33 1.00 -12.76 11.83
CA HIS A 33 0.97 -14.00 12.60
C HIS A 33 0.25 -15.07 11.78
N THR A 34 0.93 -16.18 11.49
CA THR A 34 0.30 -17.38 10.93
C THR A 34 0.14 -18.42 12.02
N THR A 35 -1.10 -18.80 12.33
CA THR A 35 -1.41 -19.77 13.40
C THR A 35 -1.85 -21.09 12.77
N TYR A 36 -1.17 -22.18 13.13
CA TYR A 36 -1.45 -23.56 12.67
C TYR A 36 -1.62 -23.72 11.15
N THR A 37 -1.00 -22.85 10.35
CA THR A 37 -1.13 -22.83 8.89
C THR A 37 -2.58 -22.70 8.42
N GLN A 38 -3.46 -22.11 9.23
CA GLN A 38 -4.91 -22.03 8.98
C GLN A 38 -5.49 -20.63 9.13
N THR A 39 -4.78 -19.74 9.82
CA THR A 39 -5.25 -18.37 10.00
C THR A 39 -4.09 -17.43 9.92
N ILE A 40 -4.19 -16.43 9.05
CA ILE A 40 -3.25 -15.32 9.02
C ILE A 40 -3.92 -14.11 9.64
N LYS A 41 -3.27 -13.54 10.63
CA LYS A 41 -3.62 -12.26 11.23
C LYS A 41 -2.55 -11.26 10.85
N ILE A 42 -2.96 -10.05 10.51
CA ILE A 42 -2.07 -8.95 10.19
C ILE A 42 -2.49 -7.71 10.94
N ALA A 43 -1.55 -6.83 11.25
CA ALA A 43 -1.84 -5.45 11.60
C ALA A 43 -1.06 -4.50 10.71
N PHE A 44 -1.76 -3.52 10.15
CA PHE A 44 -1.14 -2.40 9.45
C PHE A 44 -0.51 -1.41 10.43
N GLU A 45 0.48 -0.65 9.94
CA GLU A 45 1.06 0.45 10.73
C GLU A 45 0.05 1.56 11.02
N SER A 46 -0.90 1.77 10.11
CA SER A 46 -1.97 2.75 10.23
C SER A 46 -3.31 2.26 9.67
N VAL A 47 -4.42 2.84 10.14
CA VAL A 47 -5.77 2.54 9.62
C VAL A 47 -5.92 2.98 8.15
N SER A 48 -5.25 4.06 7.74
CA SER A 48 -5.30 4.55 6.36
C SER A 48 -4.57 3.63 5.38
N ASP A 49 -3.58 2.86 5.84
CA ASP A 49 -2.96 1.81 5.02
C ASP A 49 -3.88 0.59 4.91
N ALA A 50 -4.51 0.18 6.00
CA ALA A 50 -5.50 -0.89 6.01
C ALA A 50 -6.66 -0.60 5.06
N ALA A 51 -7.17 0.63 5.06
CA ALA A 51 -8.28 1.12 4.24
C ALA A 51 -8.08 0.92 2.73
N ARG A 52 -6.84 0.72 2.26
CA ARG A 52 -6.51 0.51 0.84
C ARG A 52 -6.74 -0.92 0.37
N PHE A 53 -6.70 -1.87 1.30
CA PHE A 53 -6.82 -3.30 1.03
C PHE A 53 -8.14 -3.86 1.56
N PHE A 54 -8.60 -3.31 2.69
CA PHE A 54 -9.82 -3.69 3.37
C PHE A 54 -10.67 -2.42 3.48
N SER A 55 -11.95 -2.46 3.15
CA SER A 55 -12.87 -1.36 3.41
C SER A 55 -13.14 -1.24 4.91
N ALA A 56 -12.12 -0.82 5.68
CA ALA A 56 -12.04 -0.98 7.12
C ALA A 56 -11.66 0.30 7.87
N HIS A 57 -12.04 0.35 9.15
CA HIS A 57 -11.79 1.45 10.08
C HIS A 57 -10.89 1.05 11.24
N HIS A 58 -10.21 -0.08 11.14
CA HIS A 58 -9.26 -0.60 12.12
C HIS A 58 -8.05 -1.18 11.38
N ALA A 59 -6.93 -1.36 12.08
CA ALA A 59 -5.67 -1.77 11.46
C ALA A 59 -5.46 -3.29 11.45
N GLU A 60 -6.23 -4.07 12.22
CA GLU A 60 -6.03 -5.51 12.37
C GLU A 60 -7.01 -6.34 11.53
N HIS A 61 -6.50 -7.28 10.74
CA HIS A 61 -7.32 -8.08 9.86
C HIS A 61 -6.98 -9.56 9.93
N PHE A 62 -8.00 -10.37 9.73
CA PHE A 62 -7.88 -11.80 9.51
C PHE A 62 -7.95 -12.06 8.01
N MET A 63 -7.12 -12.98 7.55
CA MET A 63 -7.15 -13.51 6.20
C MET A 63 -7.43 -15.00 6.29
N GLU A 64 -8.37 -15.44 5.46
CA GLU A 64 -8.85 -16.81 5.44
C GLU A 64 -8.01 -17.66 4.48
N LEU A 65 -7.98 -18.96 4.78
CA LEU A 65 -7.40 -19.99 3.93
C LEU A 65 -8.53 -20.91 3.45
N ASP A 66 -8.60 -21.16 2.15
CA ASP A 66 -9.39 -22.22 1.55
C ASP A 66 -8.45 -23.39 1.26
N GLY A 67 -8.43 -24.37 2.16
CA GLY A 67 -7.43 -25.43 2.15
C GLY A 67 -6.04 -24.88 2.40
N ASP A 68 -5.16 -25.00 1.41
CA ASP A 68 -3.80 -24.48 1.41
C ASP A 68 -3.67 -23.10 0.74
N LEU A 69 -4.78 -22.50 0.28
CA LEU A 69 -4.77 -21.28 -0.51
C LEU A 69 -5.25 -20.08 0.29
N LEU A 70 -4.43 -19.04 0.36
CA LEU A 70 -4.82 -17.80 1.01
C LEU A 70 -5.82 -17.04 0.14
N VAL A 71 -6.94 -16.63 0.74
CA VAL A 71 -8.02 -15.92 0.04
C VAL A 71 -7.87 -14.42 0.24
N PHE A 72 -7.79 -13.67 -0.86
CA PHE A 72 -7.78 -12.21 -0.81
C PHE A 72 -8.42 -11.61 -2.06
N ALA A 73 -9.32 -10.64 -1.87
CA ALA A 73 -10.05 -9.95 -2.94
C ALA A 73 -10.73 -10.89 -3.96
N GLY A 74 -11.28 -12.02 -3.46
CA GLY A 74 -11.94 -13.04 -4.30
C GLY A 74 -10.98 -13.86 -5.17
N LYS A 75 -9.68 -13.85 -4.85
CA LYS A 75 -8.64 -14.64 -5.51
C LYS A 75 -7.95 -15.56 -4.50
N TYR A 76 -7.27 -16.58 -5.03
CA TYR A 76 -6.63 -17.63 -4.25
C TYR A 76 -5.12 -17.62 -4.52
N TYR A 77 -4.30 -17.71 -3.48
CA TYR A 77 -2.85 -17.62 -3.56
C TYR A 77 -2.20 -18.83 -2.90
N GLY A 78 -1.29 -19.49 -3.61
CA GLY A 78 -0.60 -20.68 -3.09
C GLY A 78 0.47 -20.34 -2.06
N ASP A 79 1.09 -19.17 -2.19
CA ASP A 79 2.24 -18.80 -1.39
C ASP A 79 2.06 -17.38 -0.86
N TRP A 80 2.54 -17.15 0.36
CA TRP A 80 2.71 -15.82 0.93
C TRP A 80 4.09 -15.70 1.55
N THR A 81 4.73 -14.55 1.36
CA THR A 81 6.04 -14.25 1.92
C THR A 81 5.97 -12.98 2.73
N VAL A 82 6.57 -13.01 3.92
CA VAL A 82 6.75 -11.83 4.76
C VAL A 82 8.17 -11.32 4.58
N PHE A 83 8.33 -10.04 4.26
CA PHE A 83 9.63 -9.41 4.10
C PHE A 83 9.64 -7.98 4.67
N VAL A 84 10.83 -7.52 5.01
CA VAL A 84 11.08 -6.14 5.45
C VAL A 84 11.70 -5.40 4.28
N VAL A 85 11.25 -4.17 4.08
CA VAL A 85 11.84 -3.23 3.12
C VAL A 85 12.26 -2.02 3.94
N ASP A 86 13.51 -1.63 3.81
CA ASP A 86 14.00 -0.45 4.52
C ASP A 86 13.44 0.82 3.86
N PRO A 87 13.23 1.91 4.61
CA PRO A 87 12.69 3.15 4.04
C PRO A 87 13.54 3.69 2.88
N GLU A 88 14.84 3.45 2.91
CA GLU A 88 15.82 3.83 1.87
C GLU A 88 15.57 3.11 0.54
N ASP A 89 15.17 1.83 0.60
CA ASP A 89 14.81 1.06 -0.60
C ASP A 89 13.48 1.51 -1.23
N CYS A 90 12.68 2.27 -0.47
CA CYS A 90 11.46 2.89 -0.96
C CYS A 90 11.71 4.23 -1.66
N GLU A 91 12.94 4.76 -1.61
CA GLU A 91 13.28 6.05 -2.18
C GLU A 91 13.10 6.04 -3.70
N ARG A 92 12.41 7.06 -4.20
CA ARG A 92 12.33 7.27 -5.65
C ARG A 92 13.71 7.68 -6.16
N PRO A 93 14.11 7.21 -7.36
CA PRO A 93 15.28 7.76 -8.03
C PRO A 93 15.17 9.30 -8.10
N PRO A 94 16.27 10.03 -7.90
CA PRO A 94 16.25 11.48 -7.91
C PRO A 94 15.67 12.00 -9.23
N ASP A 95 14.58 12.79 -9.14
CA ASP A 95 13.93 13.44 -10.28
C ASP A 95 14.83 14.59 -10.77
N SER A 96 15.76 14.29 -11.67
CA SER A 96 16.70 15.28 -12.23
C SER A 96 16.06 16.22 -13.25
N PHE A 97 14.80 15.99 -13.64
CA PHE A 97 14.12 16.74 -14.69
C PHE A 97 13.29 17.92 -14.15
N ARG A 98 12.89 17.88 -12.88
CA ARG A 98 12.02 18.90 -12.27
C ARG A 98 12.76 19.69 -11.19
N ARG A 99 12.58 21.02 -11.20
CA ARG A 99 13.17 21.92 -10.20
C ARG A 99 12.53 21.81 -8.81
N ASN A 100 11.24 21.45 -8.75
CA ASN A 100 10.51 21.30 -7.50
C ASN A 100 10.50 19.84 -7.07
N GLN A 101 11.00 19.58 -5.88
CA GLN A 101 11.00 18.25 -5.28
C GLN A 101 9.56 17.88 -4.91
N ARG A 102 9.07 16.73 -5.39
CA ARG A 102 7.77 16.22 -4.95
C ARG A 102 7.88 15.80 -3.49
N CYS A 103 6.85 16.09 -2.70
CA CYS A 103 6.66 15.40 -1.42
C CYS A 103 6.72 13.89 -1.69
N ASN A 104 7.65 13.20 -1.02
CA ASN A 104 7.78 11.76 -1.06
C ASN A 104 6.65 11.15 -0.21
N ARG A 105 5.42 11.31 -0.71
CA ARG A 105 4.27 10.54 -0.25
C ARG A 105 4.44 9.12 -0.80
N TYR A 106 5.25 8.33 -0.11
CA TYR A 106 5.41 6.92 -0.43
C TYR A 106 4.07 6.21 -0.29
N TRP A 107 3.86 5.18 -1.12
CA TRP A 107 2.68 4.34 -0.98
C TRP A 107 2.65 3.68 0.39
N ALA A 108 3.81 3.38 0.95
CA ALA A 108 3.96 2.85 2.28
C ALA A 108 4.95 3.74 3.03
N HIS A 109 4.64 4.07 4.28
CA HIS A 109 5.34 5.09 5.07
C HIS A 109 4.97 6.53 4.65
N SER A 110 3.73 6.93 4.96
CA SER A 110 3.31 8.34 4.83
C SER A 110 3.94 9.18 5.94
N ALA A 111 5.19 9.60 5.76
CA ALA A 111 5.92 10.44 6.71
C ALA A 111 5.89 11.91 6.27
N CYS A 112 4.72 12.55 6.28
CA CYS A 112 4.66 14.02 6.20
C CYS A 112 3.63 14.56 7.18
N HIS A 113 4.10 15.37 8.14
CA HIS A 113 3.27 16.36 8.81
C HIS A 113 3.00 17.50 7.82
N ASP A 114 1.73 17.82 7.61
CA ASP A 114 1.30 18.91 6.75
C ASP A 114 1.45 20.23 7.51
N SER A 115 2.59 20.91 7.36
CA SER A 115 2.69 22.33 7.70
C SER A 115 2.14 23.10 6.49
N GLY A 116 0.82 23.22 6.44
CA GLY A 116 0.17 24.15 5.51
C GLY A 116 0.57 25.58 5.86
N ASP A 117 1.17 26.28 4.91
CA ASP A 117 1.01 27.73 4.70
C ASP A 117 1.81 28.15 3.46
N ASP A 118 1.13 28.20 2.31
CA ASP A 118 1.57 28.97 1.14
C ASP A 118 0.34 29.66 0.52
N VAL A 119 -0.24 30.60 1.27
CA VAL A 119 -1.14 31.62 0.71
C VAL A 119 -0.27 32.65 -0.01
N VAL A 120 -0.06 32.43 -1.31
CA VAL A 120 0.53 33.41 -2.22
C VAL A 120 -0.37 34.65 -2.27
N SER A 121 0.06 35.72 -1.64
CA SER A 121 -0.49 37.06 -1.78
C SER A 121 -0.13 37.63 -3.16
N ARG A 122 -1.02 37.42 -4.14
CA ARG A 122 -0.96 38.15 -5.42
C ARG A 122 -1.51 39.55 -5.22
N SER A 123 -0.60 40.52 -5.23
CA SER A 123 -0.88 41.94 -5.44
C SER A 123 -1.40 42.16 -6.87
N GLU A 124 -2.69 42.49 -7.01
CA GLU A 124 -3.21 43.05 -8.26
C GLU A 124 -3.25 44.58 -8.17
N ASN A 125 -2.23 45.17 -8.77
CA ASN A 125 -2.17 46.57 -9.12
C ASN A 125 -3.00 46.74 -10.41
N ARG A 126 -4.19 47.36 -10.35
CA ARG A 126 -4.91 47.83 -11.54
C ARG A 126 -5.34 49.27 -11.36
N LYS A 127 -4.58 50.15 -12.04
CA LYS A 127 -5.01 51.49 -12.44
C LYS A 127 -6.31 51.38 -13.24
N ALA A 128 -7.24 52.29 -13.02
CA ALA A 128 -8.27 52.65 -13.98
C ALA A 128 -8.48 54.16 -13.93
N ASP A 129 -8.31 54.77 -15.10
CA ASP A 129 -8.39 56.20 -15.39
C ASP A 129 -9.82 56.76 -15.26
N THR A 130 -9.83 58.07 -15.09
CA THR A 130 -10.93 59.05 -14.99
C THR A 130 -11.83 59.06 -16.24
N PRO A 131 -13.01 59.72 -16.17
CA PRO A 131 -13.07 61.18 -16.37
C PRO A 131 -13.80 61.96 -15.26
#